data_AF-A0A1G2G4P2-F1
#
_entry.id   AF-A0A1G2G4P2-F1
#
_cell.length_a   1.000
_cell.length_b   1.000
_cell.length_c   1.000
_cell.angle_alpha   90.00
_cell.angle_beta   90.00
_cell.angle_gamma   90.00
#
_symmetry.space_group_name_H-M   'P 1'
#
loop_
_entity.id
_entity.type
_entity.pdbx_description
1 polymer ?
#
loop_
_entity_poly.entity_id
_entity_poly.type
_entity_poly.pdbx_seq_one_letter_code
_entity_poly.pdbx_strand_id
1 'polypeptide(L)' 'MFSNHAYNLALQLTEEHKSLWRMKNEYQKDAEGCAACQSLWEKLAKDKEAHIQELQGLLKGHME' A
#
# COMPACT_ATOMS: atom_id res chain seq x y z
N MET A 1 8.51 -24.75 -1.74
CA MET A 1 8.11 -24.43 -0.36
C MET A 1 8.18 -22.91 -0.26
N PHE A 2 7.10 -22.22 0.14
CA PHE A 2 7.15 -20.76 0.29
C PHE A 2 8.34 -20.40 1.17
N SER A 3 9.32 -19.69 0.62
CA SER A 3 10.44 -19.19 1.42
C SER A 3 9.88 -18.17 2.41
N ASN A 4 10.56 -18.01 3.55
CA ASN A 4 10.25 -16.94 4.51
C ASN A 4 10.11 -15.58 3.78
N HIS A 5 10.90 -15.37 2.72
CA HIS A 5 10.84 -14.19 1.88
C HIS A 5 9.53 -14.03 1.11
N ALA A 6 9.02 -15.06 0.43
CA ALA A 6 7.75 -14.98 -0.29
C ALA A 6 6.56 -14.74 0.65
N TYR A 7 6.58 -15.35 1.84
CA TYR A 7 5.60 -15.06 2.89
C TYR A 7 5.67 -13.60 3.36
N ASN A 8 6.87 -13.09 3.63
CA ASN A 8 7.07 -11.70 4.05
C ASN A 8 6.60 -10.70 2.99
N LEU A 9 6.84 -10.98 1.71
CA LEU A 9 6.34 -10.15 0.60
C LEU A 9 4.80 -10.12 0.55
N ALA A 10 4.15 -11.28 0.68
CA ALA A 10 2.69 -11.36 0.71
C ALA A 10 2.07 -10.66 1.93
N LEU A 11 2.73 -10.77 3.09
CA LEU A 11 2.33 -10.07 4.30
C LEU A 11 2.45 -8.55 4.11
N GLN A 12 3.58 -8.07 3.59
CA GLN A 12 3.78 -6.64 3.32
C GLN A 12 2.74 -6.12 2.31
N LEU A 13 2.51 -6.86 1.23
CA LEU A 13 1.52 -6.51 0.21
C LEU A 13 0.11 -6.35 0.82
N THR A 14 -0.25 -7.24 1.75
CA THR A 14 -1.52 -7.16 2.47
C THR A 14 -1.63 -5.89 3.31
N GLU A 15 -0.56 -5.52 4.02
CA GLU A 15 -0.55 -4.30 4.85
C GLU A 15 -0.58 -3.02 4.01
N GLU A 16 0.12 -3.00 2.86
CA GLU A 16 0.06 -1.86 1.94
C GLU A 16 -1.35 -1.67 1.36
N HIS A 17 -2.02 -2.75 0.95
CA HIS A 17 -3.40 -2.68 0.47
C HIS A 17 -4.37 -2.15 1.54
N LYS A 18 -4.28 -2.66 2.78
CA LYS A 18 -5.10 -2.16 3.90
C LYS A 18 -4.84 -0.69 4.16
N SER A 19 -3.58 -0.27 4.18
CA SER A 19 -3.23 1.12 4.44
C SER A 19 -3.69 2.04 3.32
N LEU A 20 -3.54 1.64 2.06
CA LEU A 20 -4.04 2.40 0.90
C LEU A 20 -5.56 2.56 0.97
N TRP A 21 -6.27 1.48 1.30
CA TRP A 21 -7.72 1.53 1.44
C TRP A 21 -8.15 2.54 2.51
N ARG A 22 -7.52 2.52 3.70
CA ARG A 22 -7.81 3.50 4.76
C ARG A 22 -7.52 4.93 4.34
N MET A 23 -6.41 5.16 3.63
CA MET A 23 -6.06 6.50 3.13
C MET A 23 -7.12 7.05 2.17
N LYS A 24 -7.57 6.24 1.21
CA LYS A 24 -8.54 6.65 0.19
C LYS A 24 -9.97 6.78 0.73
N ASN A 25 -10.37 5.94 1.68
CA ASN A 25 -11.77 5.83 2.09
C ASN A 25 -12.07 6.56 3.41
N GLU A 26 -11.09 6.70 4.29
CA GLU A 26 -11.27 7.28 5.62
C GLU A 26 -10.43 8.55 5.78
N TYR A 27 -9.09 8.45 5.70
CA TYR A 27 -8.20 9.55 6.12
C TYR A 27 -8.33 10.82 5.27
N GLN A 28 -8.61 10.68 3.96
CA GLN A 28 -8.89 11.83 3.11
C GLN A 28 -10.17 12.58 3.50
N LYS A 29 -11.19 11.86 3.97
CA LYS A 29 -12.44 12.44 4.46
C LYS A 29 -12.22 13.08 5.83
N ASP A 30 -11.53 12.38 6.74
CA ASP A 30 -11.23 12.89 8.08
C ASP A 30 -10.35 14.16 8.06
N ALA A 31 -9.55 14.33 7.00
CA ALA A 31 -8.71 15.51 6.79
C ALA A 31 -9.44 16.69 6.13
N GLU A 32 -10.76 16.63 5.97
CA GLU A 32 -11.55 17.73 5.42
C GLU A 32 -11.32 19.03 6.21
N GLY A 33 -11.09 20.14 5.49
CA GLY A 33 -10.72 21.42 6.08
C GLY A 33 -9.21 21.60 6.35
N CYS A 34 -8.38 20.56 6.20
CA CYS A 34 -6.92 20.67 6.23
C CYS A 34 -6.30 20.33 4.85
N ALA A 35 -6.13 21.35 4.00
CA ALA A 35 -5.57 21.16 2.64
C ALA A 35 -4.19 20.47 2.66
N ALA A 36 -3.30 20.87 3.57
CA ALA A 36 -1.98 20.25 3.70
C ALA A 36 -2.06 18.76 4.07
N CYS A 37 -3.00 18.38 4.94
CA CYS A 37 -3.23 17.01 5.34
C CYS A 37 -3.79 16.19 4.17
N GLN A 38 -4.74 16.74 3.42
CA GLN A 38 -5.31 16.07 2.23
C GLN A 38 -4.24 15.82 1.16
N SER A 39 -3.40 16.82 0.87
CA SER A 39 -2.28 16.67 -0.07
C SER A 39 -1.27 15.62 0.41
N LEU A 40 -0.99 15.56 1.72
CA LEU A 40 -0.15 14.52 2.29
C LEU A 40 -0.76 13.12 2.07
N TRP A 41 -2.04 12.92 2.39
CA TRP A 41 -2.69 11.63 2.21
C TRP A 41 -2.78 11.20 0.75
N GLU A 42 -3.02 12.14 -0.17
CA GLU A 42 -2.99 11.86 -1.60
C GLU A 42 -1.59 11.41 -2.06
N LYS A 43 -0.53 12.11 -1.61
CA LYS A 43 0.85 11.73 -1.91
C LYS A 43 1.16 10.32 -1.38
N LEU A 44 0.86 10.07 -0.10
CA LEU A 44 1.11 8.77 0.53
C LEU A 44 0.32 7.64 -0.15
N ALA A 45 -0.91 7.91 -0.60
CA ALA A 45 -1.70 6.93 -1.35
C ALA A 45 -1.02 6.57 -2.68
N LYS A 46 -0.50 7.56 -3.43
CA LYS A 46 0.25 7.32 -4.68
C LYS A 46 1.53 6.53 -4.44
N ASP A 47 2.29 6.87 -3.41
CA ASP A 47 3.52 6.15 -3.06
C ASP A 47 3.21 4.66 -2.73
N LYS A 48 2.08 4.40 -2.04
CA LYS A 48 1.64 3.03 -1.75
C LYS A 48 1.21 2.23 -2.98
N GLU A 49 0.59 2.87 -3.97
CA GLU A 49 0.28 2.21 -5.23
C GLU A 49 1.54 1.70 -5.93
N ALA A 50 2.61 2.51 -5.92
CA ALA A 50 3.90 2.11 -6.46
C ALA A 50 4.51 0.93 -5.68
N HIS A 51 4.49 0.97 -4.34
CA HIS A 51 4.96 -0.15 -3.51
C HIS A 51 4.17 -1.44 -3.76
N ILE A 52 2.85 -1.35 -3.92
CA ILE A 52 1.99 -2.50 -4.24
C ILE A 52 2.41 -3.13 -5.57
N GLN A 53 2.66 -2.32 -6.60
CA GLN A 53 3.10 -2.82 -7.91
C GLN A 53 4.46 -3.53 -7.81
N GLU A 54 5.41 -2.98 -7.07
CA GLU A 54 6.73 -3.59 -6.86
C GLU A 54 6.62 -4.93 -6.10
N LEU A 55 5.86 -4.95 -5.01
CA LEU A 55 5.63 -6.16 -4.22
C LEU A 55 4.92 -7.26 -5.02
N GLN A 56 3.93 -6.90 -5.85
CA GLN A 56 3.27 -7.84 -6.75
C GLN A 56 4.22 -8.42 -7.79
N GLY A 57 5.09 -7.57 -8.37
CA GLY A 57 6.10 -8.00 -9.34
C GLY A 57 7.06 -9.03 -8.74
N LEU A 58 7.60 -8.75 -7.56
CA LEU A 58 8.52 -9.66 -6.86
C LEU A 58 7.82 -10.95 -6.43
N LEU A 59 6.60 -10.85 -5.88
CA LEU A 59 5.85 -12.02 -5.42
C LEU A 59 5.53 -12.96 -6.58
N LYS A 60 5.18 -12.43 -7.77
CA LYS A 60 4.94 -13.22 -8.98
C LYS A 60 6.18 -14.04 -9.36
N GLY A 61 7.37 -13.44 -9.32
CA GLY A 61 8.64 -14.14 -9.60
C GLY A 61 8.99 -15.27 -8.61
N HIS A 62 8.32 -15.34 -7.46
CA HIS A 62 8.48 -16.44 -6.49
C HIS A 62 7.39 -17.52 -6.60
N MET A 63 6.35 -17.30 -7.42
CA MET A 63 5.24 -18.24 -7.63
C MET A 63 5.36 -19.04 -8.95
N GLU A 64 6.26 -18.62 -9.84
CA GLU A 64 6.67 -19.34 -11.06
C GLU A 64 7.77 -20.37 -10.75
#